data_AF-A0A1D6PZ22-F1
#
_entry.id   AF-A0A1D6PZ22-F1
#
_cell.length_a   1.000
_cell.length_b   1.000
_cell.length_c   1.000
_cell.angle_alpha   90.00
_cell.angle_beta   90.00
_cell.angle_gamma   90.00
#
_symmetry.space_group_name_H-M   'P 1'
#
loop_
_entity.id
_entity.type
_entity.pdbx_description
1 polymer ?
#
loop_
_entity_poly.entity_id
_entity_poly.type
_entity_poly.pdbx_seq_one_letter_code
_entity_poly.pdbx_strand_id
1 'polypeptide(L)'
;MSQCCLDKNVRSAGPAYFANVAIKINAKFGGRNLEFANPKESLSGVTIEPTIIFGADVTHPPALDDTAPSIASVVASQDWPKVANYNGIVRAQGHRKELINGLEDIVKYGHRNL
;
A
#
# COMPACT_ATOMS: atom_id res chain seq x y z
N MET A 1 4.78 13.10 -9.08
CA MET A 1 4.72 11.64 -9.28
C MET A 1 5.93 11.19 -10.10
N SER A 2 6.62 10.12 -9.73
CA SER A 2 7.83 9.64 -10.43
C SER A 2 7.82 8.13 -10.62
N GLN A 3 8.54 7.61 -11.62
CA GLN A 3 8.78 6.18 -11.83
C GLN A 3 10.25 5.96 -12.20
N CYS A 4 11.01 5.33 -11.32
CA CYS A 4 12.41 5.01 -11.55
C CYS A 4 12.55 3.68 -12.29
N CYS A 5 13.48 3.62 -13.23
CA CYS A 5 13.83 2.44 -14.01
C CYS A 5 15.37 2.32 -14.07
N LEU A 6 15.91 1.13 -13.85
CA LEU A 6 17.35 0.91 -14.01
C LEU A 6 17.71 0.90 -15.49
N ASP A 7 18.73 1.67 -15.88
CA ASP A 7 19.15 1.83 -17.28
C ASP A 7 19.35 0.48 -18.00
N LYS A 8 20.08 -0.46 -17.38
CA LYS A 8 20.29 -1.81 -17.93
C LYS A 8 18.99 -2.56 -18.26
N ASN A 9 17.96 -2.42 -17.42
CA ASN A 9 16.69 -3.11 -17.62
C ASN A 9 15.87 -2.47 -18.74
N VAL A 10 16.04 -1.16 -18.97
CA VAL A 10 15.39 -0.45 -20.07
C VAL A 10 16.05 -0.79 -21.40
N ARG A 11 17.39 -0.85 -21.44
CA ARG A 11 18.15 -1.14 -22.66
C ARG A 11 17.91 -2.54 -23.22
N SER A 12 17.69 -3.52 -22.35
CA SER A 12 17.39 -4.90 -22.74
C SER A 12 15.91 -5.26 -22.55
N ALA A 13 15.02 -4.27 -22.45
CA ALA A 13 13.61 -4.50 -22.14
C ALA A 13 12.87 -5.19 -23.29
N GLY A 14 12.01 -6.15 -22.94
CA GLY A 14 10.95 -6.66 -23.81
C GLY A 14 9.57 -6.13 -23.41
N PRO A 15 8.51 -6.44 -24.19
CA PRO A 15 7.14 -5.99 -23.92
C PRO A 15 6.65 -6.26 -22.48
N ALA A 16 7.01 -7.41 -21.91
CA ALA A 16 6.64 -7.77 -20.54
C ALA A 16 7.21 -6.81 -19.47
N TYR A 17 8.43 -6.30 -19.68
CA TYR A 17 9.01 -5.30 -18.77
C TYR A 17 8.20 -4.00 -18.79
N PHE A 18 7.88 -3.51 -19.99
CA PHE A 18 7.10 -2.29 -20.14
C PHE A 18 5.68 -2.43 -19.61
N ALA A 19 5.05 -3.60 -19.78
CA ALA A 19 3.75 -3.89 -19.17
C ALA A 19 3.80 -3.80 -17.64
N ASN A 20 4.81 -4.40 -17.01
CA ASN A 20 4.99 -4.34 -15.55
C ASN A 20 5.27 -2.91 -15.05
N VAL A 21 6.03 -2.12 -15.81
CA VAL A 21 6.24 -0.70 -15.49
C VAL A 21 4.95 0.10 -15.64
N ALA A 22 4.17 -0.14 -16.70
CA ALA A 22 2.89 0.52 -16.95
C ALA A 22 1.88 0.24 -15.83
N ILE A 23 1.83 -1.00 -15.31
CA ILE A 23 1.01 -1.37 -14.14
C ILE A 23 1.35 -0.47 -12.94
N LYS A 24 2.63 -0.23 -12.66
CA LYS A 24 3.08 0.63 -11.55
C LYS A 24 2.76 2.11 -11.80
N ILE A 25 2.89 2.58 -13.03
CA ILE A 25 2.55 3.96 -13.39
C ILE A 25 1.05 4.19 -13.25
N ASN A 26 0.22 3.30 -13.80
CA ASN A 26 -1.24 3.38 -13.73
C ASN A 26 -1.72 3.46 -12.28
N ALA A 27 -1.19 2.61 -11.40
CA ALA A 27 -1.52 2.62 -9.97
C ALA A 27 -1.17 3.96 -9.30
N LYS A 28 -0.03 4.58 -9.65
CA LYS A 28 0.36 5.88 -9.07
C LYS A 28 -0.58 7.00 -9.48
N PHE A 29 -1.16 6.95 -10.68
CA PHE A 29 -2.19 7.87 -11.15
C PHE A 29 -3.60 7.54 -10.65
N GLY A 30 -3.74 6.59 -9.71
CA GLY A 30 -5.03 6.18 -9.14
C GLY A 30 -5.85 5.26 -10.07
N GLY A 31 -5.26 4.82 -11.18
CA GLY A 31 -5.87 3.84 -12.07
C GLY A 31 -5.82 2.43 -11.48
N ARG A 32 -6.74 1.57 -11.94
CA ARG A 32 -6.83 0.17 -11.50
C ARG A 32 -6.38 -0.73 -12.63
N ASN A 33 -5.53 -1.69 -12.32
CA ASN A 33 -5.02 -2.66 -13.30
C ASN A 33 -5.88 -3.93 -13.36
N LEU A 34 -6.52 -4.28 -12.24
CA LEU A 34 -7.34 -5.47 -12.09
C LEU A 34 -8.46 -5.19 -11.10
N GLU A 35 -9.63 -5.75 -11.37
CA GLU A 35 -10.78 -5.77 -10.46
C GLU A 35 -11.38 -7.17 -10.46
N PHE A 36 -12.05 -7.55 -9.38
CA PHE A 36 -12.81 -8.79 -9.34
C PHE A 36 -13.98 -8.71 -10.31
N ALA A 37 -14.11 -9.70 -11.20
CA ALA A 37 -15.23 -9.78 -12.14
C ALA A 37 -16.57 -9.94 -11.41
N ASN A 38 -16.58 -10.65 -10.27
CA ASN A 38 -17.73 -10.80 -9.39
C ASN A 38 -17.33 -10.54 -7.92
N PRO A 39 -17.26 -9.27 -7.47
CA PRO A 39 -16.86 -8.94 -6.11
C PRO A 39 -17.75 -9.57 -5.03
N LYS A 40 -19.05 -9.79 -5.32
CA LYS A 40 -19.97 -10.43 -4.37
C LYS A 40 -19.62 -11.89 -4.05
N GLU A 41 -19.01 -12.57 -5.00
CA GLU A 41 -18.57 -13.95 -4.83
C GLU A 41 -17.14 -14.01 -4.29
N SER A 42 -16.23 -13.22 -4.88
CA SER A 42 -14.81 -13.22 -4.49
C SER A 42 -14.54 -12.56 -3.14
N LEU A 43 -15.38 -11.61 -2.73
CA LEU A 43 -15.26 -10.82 -1.52
C LEU A 43 -16.61 -10.75 -0.79
N SER A 44 -17.23 -11.92 -0.59
CA SER A 44 -18.60 -12.05 -0.10
C SER A 44 -18.87 -11.41 1.27
N GLY A 45 -17.85 -11.22 2.12
CA GLY A 45 -17.99 -10.47 3.38
C GLY A 45 -17.74 -8.96 3.25
N VAL A 46 -16.91 -8.55 2.30
CA VAL A 46 -16.49 -7.14 2.14
C VAL A 46 -17.53 -6.34 1.36
N THR A 47 -18.28 -6.99 0.47
CA THR A 47 -19.18 -6.30 -0.48
C THR A 47 -20.62 -6.18 0.00
N ILE A 48 -20.95 -6.72 1.17
CA ILE A 48 -22.29 -6.65 1.77
C ILE A 48 -22.62 -5.23 2.22
N GLU A 49 -21.68 -4.59 2.91
CA GLU A 49 -21.80 -3.24 3.45
C GLU A 49 -20.51 -2.45 3.20
N PRO A 50 -20.55 -1.10 3.20
CA PRO A 50 -19.36 -0.27 3.08
C PRO A 50 -18.26 -0.72 4.05
N THR A 51 -17.24 -1.38 3.53
CA THR A 51 -16.18 -2.03 4.30
C THR A 51 -14.84 -1.48 3.88
N ILE A 52 -14.00 -1.16 4.86
CA ILE A 52 -12.62 -0.73 4.66
C ILE A 52 -11.66 -1.86 5.04
N ILE A 53 -10.70 -2.16 4.16
CA ILE A 53 -9.63 -3.12 4.44
C ILE A 53 -8.39 -2.36 4.86
N PHE A 54 -7.87 -2.68 6.04
CA PHE A 54 -6.60 -2.16 6.53
C PHE A 54 -5.49 -3.20 6.37
N GLY A 55 -4.31 -2.73 6.00
CA GLY A 55 -3.05 -3.48 6.12
C GLY A 55 -2.09 -2.68 6.99
N ALA A 56 -1.33 -3.36 7.84
CA ALA A 56 -0.37 -2.70 8.73
C ALA A 56 0.91 -3.53 8.85
N ASP A 57 2.05 -2.84 8.90
CA ASP A 57 3.37 -3.46 9.06
C ASP A 57 4.31 -2.54 9.82
N VAL A 58 5.24 -3.13 10.57
CA VAL A 58 6.35 -2.42 11.20
C VAL A 58 7.66 -2.99 10.68
N THR A 59 8.47 -2.14 10.06
CA THR A 59 9.82 -2.50 9.64
C THR A 59 10.84 -2.00 10.66
N HIS A 60 11.64 -2.93 11.19
CA HIS A 60 12.75 -2.61 12.09
C HIS A 60 14.05 -2.34 11.33
N PRO A 61 14.96 -1.55 11.91
CA PRO A 61 16.29 -1.39 11.36
C PRO A 61 17.11 -2.69 11.45
N PRO A 62 18.21 -2.78 10.68
CA PRO A 62 19.12 -3.92 10.70
C PRO A 62 19.59 -4.29 12.12
N ALA A 63 19.98 -5.55 12.33
CA ALA A 63 20.36 -6.07 13.66
C ALA A 63 21.45 -5.25 14.38
N LEU A 64 22.36 -4.65 13.64
CA LEU A 64 23.52 -3.90 14.15
C LEU A 64 23.26 -2.40 14.32
N ASP A 65 22.06 -1.93 13.98
CA ASP A 65 21.66 -0.54 14.21
C ASP A 65 20.77 -0.50 15.45
N ASP A 66 21.24 0.17 16.49
CA ASP A 66 20.59 0.33 17.80
C ASP A 66 19.96 1.73 17.97
N THR A 67 20.08 2.60 16.96
CA THR A 67 19.64 4.00 17.04
C THR A 67 18.46 4.31 16.13
N ALA A 68 18.37 3.67 14.97
CA ALA A 68 17.35 3.98 14.00
C ALA A 68 15.93 3.65 14.53
N PRO A 69 14.93 4.47 14.20
CA PRO A 69 13.55 4.21 14.59
C PRO A 69 13.01 2.99 13.84
N SER A 70 11.98 2.35 14.40
CA SER A 70 11.14 1.47 13.59
C SER A 70 10.19 2.32 12.74
N ILE A 71 9.83 1.83 11.57
CA ILE A 71 8.89 2.50 10.66
C ILE A 71 7.58 1.72 10.66
N ALA A 72 6.53 2.33 11.20
CA ALA A 72 5.17 1.79 11.12
C ALA A 72 4.48 2.31 9.87
N SER A 73 3.77 1.42 9.17
CA SER A 73 2.98 1.75 7.99
C SER A 73 1.58 1.16 8.14
N VAL A 74 0.56 1.93 7.74
CA VAL A 74 -0.84 1.50 7.72
C VAL A 74 -1.45 1.97 6.41
N VAL A 75 -2.07 1.06 5.67
CA VAL A 75 -2.79 1.33 4.42
C VAL A 75 -4.27 1.03 4.60
N ALA A 76 -5.11 1.72 3.85
CA ALA A 76 -6.56 1.53 3.87
C ALA A 76 -7.14 1.61 2.46
N SER A 77 -8.06 0.69 2.13
CA SER A 77 -8.77 0.69 0.85
C SER A 77 -9.66 1.92 0.69
N GLN A 78 -9.69 2.52 -0.51
CA GLN A 78 -10.36 3.80 -0.77
C GLN A 78 -11.56 3.71 -1.70
N ASP A 79 -11.76 2.57 -2.36
CA ASP A 79 -12.71 2.44 -3.46
C ASP A 79 -13.62 1.22 -3.31
N TRP A 80 -14.15 1.02 -2.09
CA TRP A 80 -15.23 0.06 -1.88
C TRP A 80 -16.35 0.28 -2.93
N PRO A 81 -16.89 -0.79 -3.55
CA PRO A 81 -16.67 -2.21 -3.25
C PRO A 81 -15.54 -2.88 -4.03
N LYS A 82 -14.75 -2.13 -4.80
CA LYS A 82 -13.74 -2.68 -5.72
C LYS A 82 -12.45 -3.07 -5.01
N VAL A 83 -12.08 -2.30 -3.98
CA VAL A 83 -10.93 -2.58 -3.10
C VAL A 83 -9.61 -2.74 -3.89
N ALA A 84 -9.41 -1.89 -4.89
CA ALA A 84 -8.25 -1.91 -5.78
C ALA A 84 -7.27 -0.78 -5.48
N ASN A 85 -7.75 0.32 -4.89
CA ASN A 85 -6.93 1.47 -4.54
C ASN A 85 -6.75 1.58 -3.02
N TYR A 86 -5.51 1.82 -2.61
CA TYR A 86 -5.11 1.94 -1.21
C TYR A 86 -4.27 3.18 -1.03
N ASN A 87 -4.55 3.90 0.05
CA ASN A 87 -3.73 5.01 0.50
C ASN A 87 -3.15 4.67 1.87
N GLY A 88 -1.98 5.22 2.19
CA GLY A 88 -1.24 4.84 3.38
C GLY A 88 -0.62 6.00 4.15
N ILE A 89 -0.42 5.75 5.44
CA ILE A 89 0.32 6.62 6.37
C ILE A 89 1.52 5.86 6.86
N VAL A 90 2.64 6.57 6.96
CA VAL A 90 3.90 6.04 7.49
C VAL A 90 4.36 6.94 8.63
N ARG A 91 4.84 6.34 9.72
CA ARG A 91 5.36 7.06 10.89
C ARG A 91 6.62 6.38 11.42
N ALA A 92 7.60 7.18 11.79
CA ALA A 92 8.69 6.71 12.63
C ALA A 92 8.19 6.54 14.07
N GLN A 93 8.67 5.50 14.75
CA GLN A 93 8.41 5.25 16.16
C GLN A 93 9.67 4.73 16.86
N GLY A 94 9.56 4.43 18.16
CA GLY A 94 10.70 4.01 18.97
C GLY A 94 11.50 2.85 18.36
N HIS A 95 12.77 2.74 18.76
CA HIS A 95 13.65 1.67 18.32
C HIS A 95 13.04 0.30 18.62
N ARG A 96 13.05 -0.59 17.63
CA ARG A 96 12.47 -1.96 17.69
C ARG A 96 11.10 -2.05 18.38
N LYS A 97 10.24 -1.04 18.18
CA LYS A 97 8.88 -1.05 18.73
C LYS A 97 7.94 -1.68 17.72
N GLU A 98 7.35 -2.82 18.07
CA GLU A 98 6.41 -3.54 17.19
C GLU A 98 4.98 -2.97 17.26
N LEU A 99 4.55 -2.52 18.44
CA LEU A 99 3.23 -1.92 18.59
C LEU A 99 3.16 -0.56 17.89
N ILE A 100 2.23 -0.41 16.95
CA ILE A 100 2.05 0.83 16.19
C ILE A 100 1.55 1.95 17.11
N ASN A 101 2.38 2.97 17.30
CA ASN A 101 2.02 4.13 18.09
C ASN A 101 0.99 5.00 17.36
N GLY A 102 -0.10 5.32 18.05
CA GLY A 102 -1.17 6.17 17.49
C GLY A 102 -1.95 5.49 16.37
N LEU A 103 -2.02 4.16 16.36
CA LEU A 103 -2.84 3.40 15.41
C LEU A 103 -4.30 3.86 15.43
N GLU A 104 -4.84 4.14 16.62
CA GLU A 104 -6.20 4.67 16.77
C GLU A 104 -6.41 5.97 15.98
N ASP A 105 -5.48 6.92 16.06
CA ASP A 105 -5.57 8.19 15.32
C ASP A 105 -5.45 7.97 13.81
N ILE A 106 -4.56 7.07 13.39
CA ILE A 106 -4.41 6.69 11.98
C ILE A 106 -5.74 6.12 11.46
N VAL A 107 -6.36 5.22 12.22
CA VAL A 107 -7.62 4.59 11.85
C VAL A 107 -8.79 5.56 11.94
N LYS A 108 -8.83 6.50 12.87
CA LYS A 108 -9.96 7.44 13.02
C LYS A 108 -9.92 8.64 12.08
N TYR A 109 -8.73 9.18 11.83
CA TYR A 109 -8.56 10.46 11.12
C TYR A 109 -7.73 10.33 9.86
N GLY A 110 -6.82 9.35 9.83
CA GLY A 110 -5.96 9.10 8.68
C GLY A 110 -6.76 8.69 7.44
N HIS A 111 -7.67 7.73 7.58
CA HIS A 111 -8.44 7.19 6.45
C HIS A 111 -9.34 8.18 5.69
N ARG A 112 -9.58 9.40 6.22
CA ARG A 112 -10.41 10.43 5.58
C ARG A 112 -9.62 11.48 4.80
N ASN A 113 -8.33 11.62 5.10
CA ASN A 113 -7.37 12.48 4.39
C ASN A 113 -6.49 11.67 3.42
N LEU A 114 -6.72 10.35 3.40
CA LEU A 114 -6.34 9.40 2.38
C LEU A 114 -7.47 9.37 1.36
#